data_AF-A0A9J6CH09-F1
#
_entry.id   AF-A0A9J6CH09-F1
#
_cell.length_a   1.000
_cell.length_b   1.000
_cell.length_c   1.000
_cell.angle_alpha   90.00
_cell.angle_beta   90.00
_cell.angle_gamma   90.00
#
_symmetry.space_group_name_H-M   'P 1'
#
loop_
_entity.id
_entity.type
_entity.pdbx_description
1 polymer ?
#
loop_
_entity_poly.entity_id
_entity_poly.type
_entity_poly.pdbx_seq_one_letter_code
_entity_poly.pdbx_strand_id
1 'polypeptide(L)'
;MIMNILNSIHRFLTLVARFIFKYLIYGEKGKIVPPIKNLLLLEPASVLAMKIRTQKVTSVEVVRAFIERIKEVNPIINCVVAERFSDALKEAAEADKLIGSGTISLEELARNKPFLGVQSVPKIVSQLKE
;
A
#
# COMPACT_ATOMS: atom_id res chain seq x y z
N MET A 1 -56.80 9.18 -0.47
CA MET A 1 -56.61 8.15 0.58
C MET A 1 -55.68 7.02 0.10
N ILE A 2 -55.96 6.37 -1.03
CA ILE A 2 -55.13 5.29 -1.63
C ILE A 2 -53.66 5.71 -1.86
N MET A 3 -53.42 6.91 -2.40
CA MET A 3 -52.05 7.41 -2.65
C MET A 3 -51.22 7.56 -1.36
N ASN A 4 -51.85 7.94 -0.25
CA ASN A 4 -51.17 8.10 1.04
C ASN A 4 -50.88 6.74 1.69
N ILE A 5 -51.76 5.76 1.51
CA ILE A 5 -51.57 4.39 1.99
C ILE A 5 -50.41 3.73 1.23
N LEU A 6 -50.35 3.90 -0.09
CA LEU A 6 -49.26 3.39 -0.92
C LEU A 6 -47.91 4.00 -0.52
N ASN A 7 -47.87 5.31 -0.26
CA ASN A 7 -46.65 5.98 0.19
C ASN A 7 -46.20 5.53 1.59
N SER A 8 -47.15 5.30 2.51
CA SER A 8 -46.85 4.76 3.84
C SER A 8 -46.28 3.34 3.77
N ILE A 9 -46.81 2.48 2.89
CA ILE A 9 -46.30 1.14 2.65
C ILE A 9 -44.89 1.19 2.06
N HIS A 10 -44.64 2.04 1.07
CA HIS A 10 -43.30 2.20 0.48
C HIS A 10 -42.26 2.70 1.49
N ARG A 11 -42.64 3.65 2.36
CA ARG A 11 -41.79 4.14 3.46
C ARG A 11 -41.46 3.05 4.47
N PHE A 12 -42.43 2.19 4.77
CA PHE A 12 -42.23 1.05 5.65
C PHE A 12 -41.28 0.02 5.03
N LEU A 13 -41.48 -0.33 3.75
CA LEU A 13 -40.59 -1.23 2.99
C LEU A 13 -39.15 -0.70 2.93
N THR A 14 -38.96 0.59 2.70
CA THR A 14 -37.63 1.20 2.69
C THR A 14 -36.98 1.26 4.08
N LEU A 15 -37.75 1.46 5.15
CA LEU A 15 -37.24 1.37 6.53
C LEU A 15 -36.78 -0.05 6.87
N VAL A 16 -37.58 -1.06 6.53
CA VAL A 16 -37.25 -2.48 6.76
C VAL A 16 -36.02 -2.86 5.96
N ALA A 17 -35.96 -2.51 4.66
CA ALA A 17 -34.77 -2.75 3.83
C ALA A 17 -33.52 -2.08 4.43
N ARG A 18 -33.60 -0.81 4.83
CA ARG A 18 -32.47 -0.11 5.48
C ARG A 18 -32.03 -0.80 6.77
N PHE A 19 -32.96 -1.31 7.56
CA PHE A 19 -32.65 -2.02 8.81
C PHE A 19 -31.95 -3.36 8.53
N ILE A 20 -32.45 -4.12 7.55
CA ILE A 20 -31.85 -5.37 7.07
C ILE A 20 -30.45 -5.11 6.52
N PHE A 21 -30.27 -4.13 5.63
CA PHE A 21 -28.96 -3.76 5.10
C PHE A 21 -27.99 -3.34 6.20
N LYS A 22 -28.44 -2.53 7.16
CA LYS A 22 -27.61 -2.09 8.30
C LYS A 22 -27.15 -3.25 9.16
N TYR A 23 -28.03 -4.21 9.46
CA TYR A 23 -27.70 -5.34 10.33
C TYR A 23 -26.95 -6.48 9.62
N LEU A 24 -27.30 -6.78 8.37
CA LEU A 24 -26.71 -7.90 7.63
C LEU A 24 -25.44 -7.52 6.85
N ILE A 25 -25.37 -6.32 6.27
CA ILE A 25 -24.24 -5.94 5.39
C ILE A 25 -23.27 -5.00 6.11
N TYR A 26 -23.79 -4.00 6.82
CA TYR A 26 -22.96 -2.97 7.47
C TYR A 26 -22.63 -3.26 8.94
N GLY A 27 -23.01 -4.45 9.45
CA GLY A 27 -22.83 -4.84 10.85
C GLY A 27 -21.42 -5.32 11.22
N GLU A 28 -20.57 -5.61 10.23
CA GLU A 28 -19.19 -6.01 10.51
C GLU A 28 -18.35 -4.78 10.87
N LYS A 29 -17.97 -4.68 12.15
CA LYS A 29 -16.91 -3.76 12.57
C LYS A 29 -15.65 -4.12 11.79
N GLY A 30 -15.12 -3.17 11.03
CA GLY A 30 -13.92 -3.38 10.20
C GLY A 30 -12.79 -4.01 11.03
N LYS A 31 -12.12 -5.01 10.46
CA LYS A 31 -10.98 -5.66 11.11
C LYS A 31 -9.87 -4.63 11.34
N ILE A 32 -9.38 -4.56 12.57
CA ILE A 32 -8.33 -3.63 12.96
C ILE A 32 -6.99 -4.13 12.43
N VAL A 33 -6.28 -3.29 11.68
CA VAL A 33 -4.93 -3.60 11.23
C VAL A 33 -3.96 -3.57 12.42
N PRO A 34 -3.04 -4.55 12.54
CA PRO A 34 -2.06 -4.56 13.63
C PRO A 34 -1.17 -3.31 13.59
N PRO A 35 -0.64 -2.84 14.72
CA PRO A 35 0.21 -1.65 14.74
C PRO A 35 1.52 -1.86 13.97
N ILE A 36 2.09 -0.78 13.47
CA ILE A 36 3.37 -0.79 12.75
C ILE A 36 4.50 -1.03 13.74
N LYS A 37 5.31 -2.08 13.51
CA LYS A 37 6.45 -2.44 14.37
C LYS A 37 7.77 -1.86 13.87
N ASN A 38 7.94 -1.74 12.55
CA ASN A 38 9.18 -1.28 11.95
C ASN A 38 9.15 0.23 11.69
N LEU A 39 10.06 0.98 12.33
CA LEU A 39 10.14 2.44 12.22
C LEU A 39 10.47 2.92 10.81
N LEU A 40 11.15 2.10 10.00
CA LEU A 40 11.46 2.43 8.60
C LEU A 40 10.19 2.67 7.77
N LEU A 41 9.06 2.05 8.17
CA LEU A 41 7.77 2.20 7.48
C LEU A 41 7.08 3.54 7.80
N LEU A 42 7.53 4.25 8.83
CA LEU A 42 7.01 5.56 9.23
C LEU A 42 7.80 6.71 8.61
N GLU A 43 8.95 6.42 8.01
CA GLU A 43 9.84 7.41 7.44
C GLU A 43 9.35 7.88 6.06
N PRO A 44 9.42 9.18 5.75
CA PRO A 44 9.10 9.68 4.41
C PRO A 44 10.01 9.08 3.34
N ALA A 45 9.47 8.92 2.13
CA ALA A 45 10.21 8.38 0.98
C ALA A 45 11.51 9.17 0.68
N SER A 46 11.50 10.49 0.84
CA SER A 46 12.68 11.34 0.68
C SER A 46 13.76 11.06 1.71
N VAL A 47 13.37 10.79 2.96
CA VAL A 47 14.27 10.44 4.07
C VAL A 47 14.84 9.04 3.86
N LEU A 48 14.01 8.08 3.46
CA LEU A 48 14.47 6.73 3.09
C LEU A 48 15.47 6.79 1.93
N ALA A 49 15.18 7.55 0.87
CA ALA A 49 16.11 7.69 -0.24
C ALA A 49 17.44 8.31 0.19
N MET A 50 17.43 9.29 1.09
CA MET A 50 18.64 9.87 1.67
C MET A 50 19.41 8.84 2.51
N LYS A 51 18.73 8.05 3.35
CA LYS A 51 19.35 6.99 4.16
C LYS A 51 19.97 5.89 3.28
N ILE A 52 19.31 5.52 2.18
CA ILE A 52 19.82 4.54 1.20
C ILE A 52 21.04 5.10 0.47
N ARG A 53 20.97 6.34 -0.03
CA ARG A 53 22.11 7.02 -0.67
C ARG A 53 23.32 7.13 0.26
N THR A 54 23.09 7.45 1.52
CA THR A 54 24.14 7.53 2.54
C THR A 54 24.54 6.17 3.12
N GLN A 55 24.03 5.06 2.55
CA GLN A 55 24.30 3.68 2.97
C GLN A 55 24.01 3.39 4.46
N LYS A 56 23.16 4.20 5.10
CA LYS A 56 22.73 3.98 6.50
C LYS A 56 21.72 2.83 6.61
N VAL A 57 20.98 2.59 5.54
CA VAL A 57 19.98 1.51 5.41
C VAL A 57 20.09 0.98 3.99
N THR A 58 19.92 -0.33 3.79
CA THR A 58 19.91 -0.92 2.44
C THR A 58 18.53 -0.87 1.81
N SER A 59 18.45 -0.72 0.49
CA SER A 59 17.20 -0.82 -0.27
C SER A 59 16.51 -2.16 -0.02
N VAL A 60 17.27 -3.26 0.00
CA VAL A 60 16.75 -4.61 0.27
C VAL A 60 16.09 -4.70 1.65
N GLU A 61 16.66 -4.08 2.68
CA GLU A 61 16.09 -4.04 4.02
C GLU A 61 14.77 -3.27 4.07
N VAL A 62 14.72 -2.10 3.43
CA VAL A 62 13.48 -1.30 3.31
C VAL A 62 12.39 -2.11 2.61
N VAL A 63 12.72 -2.71 1.46
CA VAL A 63 11.80 -3.54 0.67
C VAL A 63 11.27 -4.72 1.48
N ARG A 64 12.14 -5.42 2.20
CA ARG A 64 11.74 -6.54 3.04
C ARG A 64 10.76 -6.12 4.13
N ALA A 65 11.02 -4.99 4.80
CA ALA A 65 10.12 -4.45 5.82
C ALA A 65 8.72 -4.15 5.27
N PHE A 66 8.63 -3.60 4.05
CA PHE A 66 7.35 -3.37 3.39
C PHE A 66 6.63 -4.67 3.02
N ILE A 67 7.35 -5.67 2.48
CA ILE A 67 6.78 -6.97 2.13
C ILE A 67 6.21 -7.68 3.36
N GLU A 68 6.96 -7.69 4.47
CA GLU A 68 6.50 -8.28 5.73
C GLU A 68 5.21 -7.61 6.23
N ARG A 69 5.15 -6.28 6.16
CA ARG A 69 3.95 -5.53 6.53
C ARG A 69 2.76 -5.82 5.61
N ILE A 70 3.00 -5.94 4.32
CA ILE A 70 1.97 -6.31 3.35
C ILE A 70 1.42 -7.70 3.67
N LYS A 71 2.28 -8.69 3.95
CA LYS A 71 1.85 -10.04 4.33
C LYS A 71 1.00 -10.06 5.60
N GLU A 72 1.31 -9.19 6.57
CA GLU A 72 0.55 -9.04 7.81
C GLU A 72 -0.83 -8.38 7.59
N VAL A 73 -0.91 -7.39 6.70
CA VAL A 73 -2.10 -6.54 6.54
C VAL A 73 -3.02 -6.99 5.39
N ASN A 74 -2.47 -7.57 4.32
CA ASN A 74 -3.25 -7.95 3.13
C ASN A 74 -4.41 -8.93 3.44
N PRO A 75 -4.28 -9.93 4.34
CA PRO A 75 -5.42 -10.80 4.71
C PRO A 75 -6.59 -10.04 5.38
N ILE A 76 -6.33 -8.82 5.86
CA ILE A 76 -7.30 -7.98 6.57
C ILE A 76 -8.02 -7.04 5.61
N ILE A 77 -7.27 -6.40 4.69
CA ILE A 77 -7.81 -5.35 3.82
C ILE A 77 -7.88 -5.73 2.33
N ASN A 78 -7.30 -6.88 1.95
CA ASN A 78 -7.24 -7.39 0.59
C ASN A 78 -6.77 -6.34 -0.45
N CYS A 79 -5.62 -5.72 -0.20
CA CYS A 79 -5.08 -4.62 -1.01
C CYS A 79 -4.14 -5.06 -2.14
N VAL A 80 -3.67 -6.31 -2.16
CA VAL A 80 -2.71 -6.83 -3.14
C VAL A 80 -3.35 -7.89 -4.01
N VAL A 81 -3.42 -7.62 -5.31
CA VAL A 81 -4.00 -8.52 -6.33
C VAL A 81 -2.94 -9.42 -6.95
N ALA A 82 -1.70 -8.95 -7.07
CA ALA A 82 -0.58 -9.71 -7.63
C ALA A 82 0.72 -9.41 -6.86
N GLU A 83 1.44 -10.46 -6.46
CA GLU A 83 2.67 -10.34 -5.68
C GLU A 83 3.90 -10.37 -6.60
N ARG A 84 4.64 -9.25 -6.68
CA ARG A 84 5.95 -9.15 -7.35
C ARG A 84 7.10 -9.00 -6.35
N PHE A 85 7.00 -9.68 -5.22
CA PHE A 85 7.96 -9.50 -4.11
C PHE A 85 9.38 -9.95 -4.45
N SER A 86 9.53 -11.02 -5.22
CA SER A 86 10.83 -11.55 -5.66
C SER A 86 11.55 -10.57 -6.58
N ASP A 87 10.85 -10.04 -7.59
CA ASP A 87 11.41 -9.03 -8.50
C ASP A 87 11.78 -7.76 -7.76
N ALA A 88 10.92 -7.29 -6.87
CA ALA A 88 11.18 -6.09 -6.09
C ALA A 88 12.42 -6.23 -5.18
N LEU A 89 12.68 -7.43 -4.64
CA LEU A 89 13.91 -7.71 -3.90
C LEU A 89 15.15 -7.75 -4.81
N LYS A 90 15.03 -8.24 -6.05
CA LYS A 90 16.12 -8.21 -7.03
C LYS A 90 16.47 -6.79 -7.45
N GLU A 91 15.46 -5.99 -7.82
CA GLU A 91 15.62 -4.58 -8.19
C GLU A 91 16.25 -3.77 -7.04
N ALA A 92 15.85 -4.05 -5.80
CA ALA A 92 16.45 -3.45 -4.60
C ALA A 92 17.93 -3.83 -4.43
N ALA A 93 18.28 -5.11 -4.63
CA ALA A 93 19.65 -5.56 -4.55
C ALA A 93 20.53 -4.96 -5.67
N GLU A 94 19.97 -4.74 -6.86
CA GLU A 94 20.66 -4.04 -7.94
C GLU A 94 20.89 -2.57 -7.60
N ALA A 95 19.90 -1.88 -7.01
CA ALA A 95 20.04 -0.52 -6.54
C ALA A 95 21.14 -0.40 -5.46
N ASP A 96 21.18 -1.33 -4.50
CA ASP A 96 22.22 -1.37 -3.47
C ASP A 96 23.61 -1.62 -4.07
N LYS A 97 23.72 -2.48 -5.08
CA LYS A 97 24.98 -2.70 -5.82
C LYS A 97 25.44 -1.45 -6.56
N LEU A 98 24.53 -0.72 -7.21
CA LEU A 98 24.85 0.51 -7.93
C LEU A 98 25.32 1.64 -6.99
N ILE A 99 24.76 1.70 -5.78
CA ILE A 99 25.19 2.66 -4.75
C ILE A 99 26.52 2.21 -4.12
N GLY A 100 26.70 0.91 -3.90
CA GLY A 100 27.92 0.32 -3.36
C GLY A 100 29.11 0.36 -4.32
N SER A 101 28.88 0.35 -5.63
CA SER A 101 29.95 0.42 -6.64
C SER A 101 30.62 1.80 -6.72
N GLY A 102 30.04 2.83 -6.10
CA GLY A 102 30.59 4.19 -6.07
C GLY A 102 30.73 4.85 -7.45
N THR A 103 30.11 4.28 -8.49
CA THR A 103 30.26 4.71 -9.88
C THR A 103 29.58 6.06 -10.15
N ILE A 104 28.61 6.44 -9.30
CA ILE A 104 27.82 7.67 -9.43
C ILE A 104 27.92 8.44 -8.12
N SER A 105 28.20 9.74 -8.18
CA SER A 105 28.27 10.60 -6.99
C SER A 105 26.90 10.75 -6.32
N LEU A 106 26.88 10.94 -4.99
CA LEU A 106 25.63 11.08 -4.23
C LEU A 106 24.75 12.24 -4.73
N GLU A 107 25.38 13.33 -5.17
CA GLU A 107 24.70 14.51 -5.72
C GLU A 107 24.09 14.23 -7.10
N GLU A 108 24.80 13.48 -7.93
CA GLU A 108 24.29 13.05 -9.23
C GLU A 108 23.15 12.04 -9.07
N LEU A 109 23.25 11.13 -8.09
CA LEU A 109 22.17 10.22 -7.75
C LEU A 109 20.94 10.98 -7.24
N ALA A 110 21.13 12.02 -6.42
CA ALA A 110 20.05 12.86 -5.93
C ALA A 110 19.36 13.66 -7.04
N ARG A 111 20.11 14.11 -8.06
CA ARG A 111 19.55 14.84 -9.21
C ARG A 111 18.85 13.91 -10.20
N ASN A 112 19.49 12.82 -10.58
CA ASN A 112 19.04 11.96 -11.68
C ASN A 112 18.07 10.87 -11.23
N LYS A 113 18.23 10.33 -10.00
CA LYS A 113 17.42 9.23 -9.46
C LYS A 113 17.12 9.44 -7.97
N PRO A 114 16.36 10.49 -7.60
CA PRO A 114 16.15 10.92 -6.21
C PRO A 114 15.53 9.86 -5.30
N PHE A 115 14.75 8.91 -5.85
CA PHE A 115 14.06 7.83 -5.13
C PHE A 115 14.65 6.44 -5.42
N LEU A 116 15.90 6.35 -5.88
CA LEU A 116 16.54 5.06 -6.14
C LEU A 116 16.51 4.18 -4.88
N GLY A 117 16.05 2.94 -5.03
CA GLY A 117 15.99 1.96 -3.94
C GLY A 117 14.84 2.15 -2.95
N VAL A 118 14.06 3.24 -3.05
CA VAL A 118 12.78 3.33 -2.34
C VAL A 118 11.75 2.54 -3.12
N GLN A 119 11.01 1.66 -2.43
CA GLN A 119 9.81 1.05 -3.00
C GLN A 119 8.82 2.14 -3.39
N SER A 120 8.80 2.50 -4.67
CA SER A 120 7.59 2.96 -5.32
C SER A 120 6.79 1.71 -5.65
N VAL A 121 5.47 1.70 -5.46
CA VAL A 121 4.61 0.59 -5.93
C VAL A 121 4.59 0.70 -7.45
N PRO A 122 5.48 0.04 -8.21
CA PRO A 122 5.60 0.32 -9.62
C PRO A 122 4.55 -0.55 -10.28
N LYS A 123 3.54 0.05 -10.92
CA LYS A 123 2.70 -0.69 -11.87
C LYS A 123 1.80 -1.79 -11.26
N ILE A 124 0.75 -1.41 -10.53
CA ILE A 124 -0.49 -2.23 -10.51
C ILE A 124 -1.46 -1.73 -11.60
N VAL A 125 -1.28 -0.50 -12.11
CA VAL A 125 -2.26 0.15 -13.02
C VAL A 125 -1.80 0.21 -14.50
N SER A 126 -0.50 0.20 -14.82
CA SER A 126 -0.04 0.38 -16.22
C SER A 126 0.33 -0.90 -16.98
N GLN A 127 -0.39 -1.99 -16.71
CA GLN A 127 -0.50 -3.14 -17.62
C GLN A 127 -1.84 -3.13 -18.41
N LEU A 128 -2.68 -2.10 -18.29
CA LEU A 128 -3.68 -1.80 -19.31
C LEU A 128 -3.00 -1.05 -20.47
N LYS A 129 -2.22 -1.79 -21.24
CA LYS A 129 -1.77 -1.37 -22.56
C LYS A 129 -1.91 -2.55 -23.51
N GLU A 130 -3.17 -2.89 -23.77
CA GLU A 130 -3.66 -3.34 -25.08
C GLU A 130 -4.98 -2.61 -25.34
#